data_AF-A0A317U922-F1
#
_entry.id   AF-A0A317U922-F1
#
_cell.length_a   1.000
_cell.length_b   1.000
_cell.length_c   1.000
_cell.angle_alpha   90.00
_cell.angle_beta   90.00
_cell.angle_gamma   90.00
#
_symmetry.space_group_name_H-M   'P 1'
#
loop_
_entity.id
_entity.type
_entity.pdbx_description
1 polymer ?
#
loop_
_entity_poly.entity_id
_entity_poly.type
_entity_poly.pdbx_seq_one_letter_code
_entity_poly.pdbx_strand_id
1 'polypeptide(L)'
;MPKTEYEKGYEDGFSDGFRLCQKIYSNVIDLLCKAFQKKEQKERKLISEQPQRRSERRGFRDIPIDGNLQVGDVIYTKANTVLDIGIVKSVSPLEVYSRCTRYDYGYPSLYGAPELCRWYNSGVNVSFTRWKEISYDAGTDDVCRAIGIAYLRC
;
A
#
# COMPACT_ATOMS: atom_id res chain seq x y z
N MET A 1 -54.88 21.04 -24.86
CA MET A 1 -53.70 21.27 -23.99
C MET A 1 -52.54 21.68 -24.88
N PRO A 2 -51.69 22.66 -24.48
CA PRO A 2 -50.51 22.99 -25.25
C PRO A 2 -49.51 21.82 -25.19
N LYS A 3 -48.95 21.45 -26.36
CA LYS A 3 -47.94 20.39 -26.46
C LYS A 3 -46.65 20.78 -25.74
N THR A 4 -46.06 19.83 -25.05
CA THR A 4 -44.77 20.00 -24.37
C THR A 4 -43.63 20.14 -25.39
N GLU A 5 -42.53 20.79 -25.04
CA GLU A 5 -41.35 20.89 -25.92
C GLU A 5 -40.78 19.51 -26.28
N TYR A 6 -40.94 18.54 -25.37
CA TYR A 6 -40.56 17.15 -25.58
C TYR A 6 -41.35 16.50 -26.73
N GLU A 7 -42.67 16.72 -26.78
CA GLU A 7 -43.53 16.21 -27.86
C GLU A 7 -43.24 16.89 -29.21
N LYS A 8 -42.87 18.17 -29.20
CA LYS A 8 -42.49 18.90 -30.42
C LYS A 8 -41.21 18.34 -31.05
N GLY A 9 -40.21 18.00 -30.23
CA GLY A 9 -38.95 17.41 -30.71
C GLY A 9 -39.13 16.05 -31.40
N TYR A 10 -40.14 15.27 -31.01
CA TYR A 10 -40.41 13.96 -31.63
C TYR A 10 -41.14 14.09 -32.99
N GLU A 11 -41.99 15.11 -33.14
CA GLU A 11 -42.68 15.42 -34.41
C GLU A 11 -41.74 16.05 -35.46
N ASP A 12 -40.70 16.78 -35.04
CA ASP A 12 -39.68 17.40 -35.92
C ASP A 12 -38.59 16.42 -36.41
N GLY A 13 -38.81 15.11 -36.28
CA GLY A 13 -37.93 14.06 -36.82
C GLY A 13 -36.74 13.67 -35.93
N PHE A 14 -36.73 14.11 -34.66
CA PHE A 14 -35.69 13.75 -33.69
C PHE A 14 -35.98 12.40 -33.02
N SER A 15 -36.14 11.34 -33.83
CA SER A 15 -36.74 10.07 -33.40
C SER A 15 -35.88 9.20 -32.46
N ASP A 16 -34.63 9.57 -32.15
CA ASP A 16 -33.80 8.74 -31.26
C ASP A 16 -32.67 9.51 -30.54
N GLY A 17 -33.01 10.65 -29.93
CA GLY A 17 -32.05 11.46 -29.15
C GLY A 17 -31.37 10.68 -28.01
N PHE A 18 -32.05 9.69 -27.44
CA PHE A 18 -31.49 8.78 -26.44
C PHE A 18 -30.34 7.94 -27.00
N ARG A 19 -30.52 7.35 -28.18
CA ARG A 19 -29.49 6.52 -28.83
C ARG A 19 -28.29 7.34 -29.29
N LEU A 20 -28.51 8.59 -29.69
CA LEU A 20 -27.43 9.53 -30.01
C LEU A 20 -26.61 9.89 -28.77
N CYS A 21 -27.27 10.25 -27.66
CA CYS A 21 -26.60 10.50 -26.38
C CYS A 21 -25.82 9.28 -25.90
N GLN A 22 -26.42 8.09 -25.93
CA GLN A 22 -25.76 6.84 -25.55
C GLN A 22 -24.49 6.60 -26.37
N LYS A 23 -24.54 6.84 -27.70
CA LYS A 23 -23.38 6.70 -28.59
C LYS A 23 -22.27 7.70 -28.26
N ILE A 24 -22.62 8.95 -27.93
CA ILE A 24 -21.65 9.98 -27.53
C ILE A 24 -20.98 9.60 -26.20
N TYR A 25 -21.76 9.20 -25.19
CA TYR A 25 -21.23 8.78 -23.90
C TYR A 25 -20.31 7.55 -24.02
N SER A 26 -20.70 6.55 -24.78
CA SER A 26 -19.85 5.36 -25.02
C SER A 26 -18.51 5.73 -25.66
N ASN A 27 -18.52 6.62 -26.66
CA ASN A 27 -17.28 7.06 -27.31
C ASN A 27 -16.34 7.82 -26.34
N VAL A 28 -16.91 8.66 -25.46
CA VAL A 28 -16.12 9.41 -24.45
C VAL A 28 -15.50 8.46 -23.44
N ILE A 29 -16.26 7.47 -22.95
CA ILE A 29 -15.78 6.46 -22.01
C ILE A 29 -14.64 5.64 -22.64
N ASP A 30 -14.80 5.18 -23.88
CA ASP A 30 -13.76 4.44 -24.60
C ASP A 30 -12.46 5.24 -24.76
N LEU A 31 -12.57 6.55 -25.02
CA LEU A 31 -11.43 7.46 -25.11
C LEU A 31 -10.68 7.57 -23.78
N LEU A 32 -11.41 7.70 -22.66
CA LEU A 32 -10.83 7.75 -21.32
C LEU A 32 -10.16 6.42 -20.96
N CYS A 33 -10.82 5.29 -21.20
CA CYS A 33 -10.27 3.96 -20.94
C CYS A 33 -8.96 3.73 -21.72
N LYS A 34 -8.90 4.10 -23.00
CA LYS A 34 -7.67 4.01 -23.80
C LYS A 34 -6.56 4.91 -23.26
N ALA A 35 -6.89 6.10 -22.76
CA ALA A 35 -5.92 7.00 -22.16
C ALA A 35 -5.34 6.42 -20.86
N PHE A 36 -6.18 5.86 -19.99
CA PHE A 36 -5.74 5.20 -18.75
C PHE A 36 -4.86 3.98 -19.03
N GLN A 37 -5.24 3.11 -19.97
CA GLN A 37 -4.43 1.95 -20.36
C GLN A 37 -3.06 2.35 -20.91
N LYS A 38 -2.99 3.42 -21.73
CA LYS A 38 -1.70 3.95 -22.21
C LYS A 38 -0.83 4.51 -21.08
N LYS A 39 -1.44 5.15 -20.08
CA LYS A 39 -0.72 5.66 -18.90
C LYS A 39 -0.15 4.50 -18.08
N GLU A 40 -0.93 3.47 -17.82
CA GLU A 40 -0.51 2.29 -17.07
C GLU A 40 0.63 1.52 -17.79
N GLN A 41 0.54 1.37 -19.11
CA GLN A 41 1.61 0.74 -19.91
C GLN A 41 2.92 1.55 -19.86
N LYS A 42 2.85 2.88 -19.88
CA LYS A 42 4.04 3.75 -19.76
C LYS A 42 4.68 3.62 -18.38
N GLU A 43 3.88 3.61 -17.31
CA GLU A 43 4.37 3.42 -15.95
C GLU A 43 5.03 2.04 -15.78
N ARG A 44 4.42 0.97 -16.30
CA ARG A 44 5.02 -0.37 -16.30
C ARG A 44 6.35 -0.43 -17.06
N LYS A 45 6.46 0.24 -18.21
CA LYS A 45 7.72 0.34 -18.97
C LYS A 45 8.79 1.10 -18.20
N LEU A 46 8.45 2.23 -17.59
CA LEU A 46 9.35 3.00 -16.73
C LEU A 46 9.87 2.19 -15.54
N ILE A 47 9.02 1.37 -14.91
CA ILE A 47 9.43 0.46 -13.84
C ILE A 47 10.36 -0.65 -14.36
N SER A 48 10.11 -1.16 -15.58
CA SER A 48 10.96 -2.19 -16.19
C SER A 48 12.30 -1.68 -16.72
N GLU A 49 12.38 -0.40 -17.09
CA GLU A 49 13.56 0.26 -17.65
C GLU A 49 14.44 0.92 -16.58
N GLN A 50 13.96 1.03 -15.34
CA GLN A 50 14.84 1.36 -14.22
C GLN A 50 15.91 0.27 -14.11
N PRO A 51 17.22 0.61 -14.10
CA PRO A 51 18.25 -0.38 -13.92
C PRO A 51 18.00 -1.06 -12.58
N GLN A 52 17.67 -2.35 -12.63
CA GLN A 52 17.77 -3.20 -11.46
C GLN A 52 19.23 -3.13 -11.02
N ARG A 53 19.54 -2.23 -10.09
CA ARG A 53 20.75 -2.32 -9.30
C ARG A 53 20.64 -3.65 -8.56
N ARG A 54 21.11 -4.72 -9.20
CA ARG A 54 21.53 -5.95 -8.55
C ARG A 54 22.70 -5.57 -7.66
N SER A 55 22.40 -4.92 -6.55
CA SER A 55 23.21 -5.15 -5.37
C SER A 55 23.11 -6.64 -5.11
N GLU A 56 24.24 -7.32 -4.99
CA GLU A 56 24.36 -8.65 -4.43
C GLU A 56 23.77 -8.66 -3.01
N ARG A 57 22.44 -8.60 -2.91
CA ARG A 57 21.73 -8.75 -1.65
C ARG A 57 21.83 -10.22 -1.34
N ARG A 58 22.75 -10.57 -0.44
CA ARG A 58 22.58 -11.77 0.40
C ARG A 58 21.10 -11.84 0.74
N GLY A 59 20.40 -12.87 0.23
CA GLY A 59 18.97 -12.99 0.41
C GLY A 59 18.67 -12.84 1.89
N PHE A 60 17.92 -11.80 2.26
CA PHE A 60 17.50 -11.61 3.64
C PHE A 60 16.62 -12.81 3.97
N ARG A 61 17.10 -13.69 4.85
CA ARG A 61 16.36 -14.88 5.22
C ARG A 61 15.35 -14.46 6.28
N ASP A 62 14.07 -14.71 6.01
CA ASP A 62 13.00 -14.46 6.95
C ASP A 62 13.24 -15.35 8.20
N ILE A 63 13.63 -14.76 9.33
CA ILE A 63 13.89 -15.48 10.59
C ILE A 63 12.55 -15.53 11.33
N PRO A 64 11.92 -16.70 11.56
CA PRO A 64 10.73 -16.77 12.40
C PRO A 64 11.01 -16.16 13.76
N ILE A 65 10.06 -15.45 14.37
CA ILE A 65 10.19 -15.07 15.77
C ILE A 65 10.25 -16.36 16.61
N ASP A 66 11.43 -16.69 17.13
CA ASP A 66 11.64 -17.83 18.02
C ASP A 66 11.78 -17.35 19.48
N GLY A 67 12.02 -18.28 20.40
CA GLY A 67 12.12 -18.00 21.84
C GLY A 67 13.23 -17.03 22.26
N ASN A 68 14.04 -16.50 21.32
CA ASN A 68 15.10 -15.53 21.60
C ASN A 68 14.69 -14.08 21.33
N LEU A 69 13.41 -13.81 21.09
CA LEU A 69 12.91 -12.46 20.89
C LEU A 69 13.22 -11.56 22.10
N GLN A 70 13.68 -10.33 21.85
CA GLN A 70 13.97 -9.35 22.88
C GLN A 70 13.11 -8.11 22.73
N VAL A 71 12.89 -7.40 23.85
CA VAL A 71 12.31 -6.05 23.81
C VAL A 71 13.21 -5.15 22.96
N GLY A 72 12.61 -4.39 22.06
CA GLY A 72 13.32 -3.56 21.09
C GLY A 72 13.59 -4.22 19.75
N ASP A 73 13.37 -5.53 19.61
CA ASP A 73 13.51 -6.20 18.32
C ASP A 73 12.49 -5.66 17.32
N VAL A 74 12.96 -5.35 16.12
CA VAL A 74 12.08 -4.98 15.02
C VAL A 74 11.62 -6.24 14.31
N ILE A 75 10.31 -6.40 14.21
CA ILE A 75 9.66 -7.54 13.56
C ILE A 75 8.73 -7.06 12.47
N TYR A 76 8.49 -7.91 11.48
CA TYR A 76 7.64 -7.57 10.34
C TYR A 76 6.84 -8.78 9.83
N THR A 77 5.72 -8.50 9.17
CA THR A 77 4.99 -9.50 8.38
C THR A 77 5.32 -9.31 6.90
N LYS A 78 5.39 -10.42 6.15
CA LYS A 78 5.79 -10.36 4.74
C LYS A 78 5.04 -11.35 3.87
N ALA A 79 4.55 -10.85 2.73
CA ALA A 79 4.05 -11.64 1.61
C ALA A 79 4.99 -11.43 0.40
N ASN A 80 4.54 -10.77 -0.66
CA ASN A 80 5.41 -10.27 -1.74
C ASN A 80 6.14 -8.98 -1.34
N THR A 81 5.66 -8.33 -0.29
CA THR A 81 6.21 -7.12 0.29
C THR A 81 6.03 -7.15 1.81
N VAL A 82 6.75 -6.29 2.54
CA VAL A 82 6.50 -6.06 3.96
C VAL A 82 5.14 -5.37 4.11
N LEU A 83 4.23 -6.01 4.84
CA LEU A 83 2.87 -5.50 5.05
C LEU A 83 2.85 -4.63 6.30
N ASP A 84 3.23 -5.24 7.43
CA ASP A 84 3.30 -4.60 8.74
C ASP A 84 4.70 -4.68 9.32
N ILE A 85 5.05 -3.68 10.12
CA ILE A 85 6.34 -3.60 10.80
C ILE A 85 6.15 -2.94 12.16
N GLY A 86 6.83 -3.50 13.16
CA GLY A 86 6.68 -3.05 14.54
C GLY A 86 7.92 -3.36 15.38
N ILE A 87 7.88 -2.85 16.61
CA ILE A 87 8.91 -3.10 17.62
C ILE A 87 8.32 -3.88 18.79
N VAL A 88 9.06 -4.86 19.28
CA VAL A 88 8.66 -5.67 20.44
C VAL A 88 8.69 -4.80 21.70
N LYS A 89 7.53 -4.66 22.33
CA LYS A 89 7.35 -4.01 23.63
C LYS A 89 7.52 -5.00 24.78
N SER A 90 6.95 -6.19 24.63
CA SER A 90 6.96 -7.28 25.61
C SER A 90 7.03 -8.61 24.87
N VAL A 91 7.66 -9.62 25.46
CA VAL A 91 7.84 -10.96 24.88
C VAL A 91 6.90 -11.99 25.48
N SER A 92 6.35 -11.74 26.67
CA SER A 92 5.42 -12.66 27.35
C SER A 92 4.44 -11.88 28.25
N PRO A 93 3.22 -11.56 27.79
CA PRO A 93 2.70 -11.85 26.45
C PRO A 93 3.43 -11.04 25.37
N LEU A 94 3.41 -11.54 24.14
CA LEU A 94 3.96 -10.82 22.99
C LEU A 94 3.13 -9.55 22.77
N GLU A 95 3.77 -8.40 22.92
CA GLU A 95 3.18 -7.10 22.60
C GLU A 95 4.09 -6.38 21.61
N VAL A 96 3.50 -5.83 20.56
CA VAL A 96 4.23 -5.22 19.46
C VAL A 96 3.64 -3.84 19.22
N TYR A 97 4.48 -2.81 19.36
CA TYR A 97 4.11 -1.47 18.94
C TYR A 97 4.17 -1.36 17.42
N SER A 98 3.14 -0.76 16.84
CA SER A 98 3.11 -0.38 15.42
C SER A 98 4.01 0.83 15.14
N ARG A 99 4.02 1.28 13.88
CA ARG A 99 4.69 2.52 13.48
C ARG A 99 4.05 3.73 14.17
N CYS A 100 4.86 4.72 14.49
CA CYS A 100 4.35 5.99 14.99
C CYS A 100 3.65 6.79 13.90
N THR A 101 2.58 7.47 14.27
CA THR A 101 1.88 8.44 13.46
C THR A 101 1.64 9.71 14.26
N ARG A 102 1.34 10.80 13.59
CA ARG A 102 0.86 12.04 14.23
C ARG A 102 -0.41 11.88 15.06
N TYR A 103 -1.14 10.78 14.88
CA TYR A 103 -2.37 10.48 15.62
C TYR A 103 -2.11 9.71 16.91
N ASP A 104 -0.88 9.25 17.12
CA ASP A 104 -0.48 8.58 18.35
C ASP A 104 -0.15 9.62 19.43
N TYR A 105 -0.85 9.56 20.57
CA TYR A 105 -0.66 10.46 21.71
C TYR A 105 0.60 10.12 22.53
N GLY A 106 1.76 10.08 21.88
CA GLY A 106 3.07 9.81 22.47
C GLY A 106 3.51 8.35 22.46
N TYR A 107 2.58 7.42 22.24
CA TYR A 107 2.85 5.98 22.12
C TYR A 107 2.12 5.39 20.91
N PRO A 108 2.80 4.60 20.05
CA PRO A 108 2.15 3.90 18.96
C PRO A 108 1.07 2.95 19.47
N SER A 109 0.07 2.73 18.61
CA SER A 109 -0.91 1.67 18.79
C SER A 109 -0.25 0.28 18.87
N LEU A 110 -0.84 -0.64 19.64
CA LEU A 110 -0.42 -2.03 19.71
C LEU A 110 -1.09 -2.83 18.59
N TYR A 111 -0.35 -3.78 18.00
CA TYR A 111 -0.98 -4.81 17.17
C TYR A 111 -1.85 -5.72 18.03
N GLY A 112 -3.05 -6.04 17.53
CA GLY A 112 -3.95 -7.01 18.17
C GLY A 112 -3.52 -8.44 17.87
N ALA A 113 -3.48 -9.28 18.91
CA ALA A 113 -3.13 -10.71 18.82
C ALA A 113 -1.91 -11.02 17.94
N PRO A 114 -0.75 -10.39 18.19
CA PRO A 114 0.45 -10.56 17.36
C PRO A 114 0.90 -12.02 17.28
N GLU A 115 0.61 -12.85 18.27
CA GLU A 115 0.85 -14.29 18.30
C GLU A 115 0.11 -15.09 17.22
N LEU A 116 -0.97 -14.55 16.65
CA LEU A 116 -1.73 -15.19 15.57
C LEU A 116 -1.19 -14.83 14.17
N CYS A 117 -0.26 -13.87 14.10
CA CYS A 117 0.32 -13.42 12.85
C CYS A 117 1.69 -14.06 12.60
N ARG A 118 2.04 -14.24 11.32
CA ARG A 118 3.36 -14.74 10.92
C ARG A 118 4.38 -13.61 10.89
N TRP A 119 5.01 -13.35 12.03
CA TRP A 119 6.08 -12.37 12.17
C TRP A 119 7.46 -12.96 11.88
N TYR A 120 8.34 -12.11 11.38
CA TYR A 120 9.74 -12.41 11.15
C TYR A 120 10.62 -11.40 11.91
N ASN A 121 11.67 -11.88 12.56
CA ASN A 121 12.69 -11.04 13.17
C ASN A 121 13.58 -10.44 12.08
N SER A 122 13.78 -9.13 12.14
CA SER A 122 14.70 -8.42 11.24
C SER A 122 16.17 -8.58 11.60
N GLY A 123 16.49 -9.09 12.79
CA GLY A 123 17.84 -9.08 13.35
C GLY A 123 18.30 -7.68 13.79
N VAL A 124 17.42 -6.69 13.76
CA VAL A 124 17.68 -5.31 14.19
C VAL A 124 16.97 -5.07 15.52
N ASN A 125 17.73 -4.68 16.53
CA ASN A 125 17.22 -4.23 17.82
C ASN A 125 17.45 -2.71 17.94
N VAL A 126 16.41 -1.97 18.31
CA VAL A 126 16.49 -0.50 18.50
C VAL A 126 15.81 -0.08 19.79
N SER A 127 16.19 1.09 20.31
CA SER A 127 15.46 1.70 21.42
C SER A 127 14.09 2.20 20.96
N PHE A 128 13.14 2.31 21.90
CA PHE A 128 11.84 2.90 21.60
C PHE A 128 11.95 4.34 21.09
N THR A 129 12.89 5.15 21.60
CA THR A 129 13.16 6.49 21.09
C THR A 129 13.57 6.46 19.62
N ARG A 130 14.50 5.57 19.27
CA ARG A 130 14.94 5.42 17.89
C ARG A 130 13.82 4.91 16.99
N TRP A 131 12.96 4.00 17.48
CA TRP A 131 11.78 3.54 16.76
C TRP A 131 10.84 4.69 16.41
N LYS A 132 10.58 5.60 17.36
CA LYS A 132 9.76 6.79 17.10
C LYS A 132 10.37 7.63 15.98
N GLU A 133 11.66 7.91 16.03
CA GLU A 133 12.35 8.72 15.00
C GLU A 133 12.25 8.12 13.60
N ILE A 134 12.40 6.80 13.46
CA ILE A 134 12.42 6.16 12.13
C ILE A 134 11.02 5.89 11.58
N SER A 135 10.01 5.76 12.45
CA SER A 135 8.67 5.32 12.05
C SER A 135 7.63 6.43 12.01
N TYR A 136 7.89 7.60 12.62
CA TYR A 136 6.93 8.70 12.72
C TYR A 136 6.46 9.22 11.36
N ASP A 137 5.18 9.00 11.06
CA ASP A 137 4.52 9.32 9.78
C ASP A 137 5.26 8.75 8.55
N ALA A 138 6.10 7.74 8.73
CA ALA A 138 6.89 7.11 7.67
C ALA A 138 6.16 5.93 7.06
N GLY A 139 6.24 5.77 5.73
CA GLY A 139 5.76 4.57 5.03
C GLY A 139 6.52 3.31 5.43
N THR A 140 5.91 2.13 5.29
CA THR A 140 6.56 0.84 5.61
C THR A 140 7.86 0.65 4.82
N ASP A 141 7.90 1.08 3.56
CA ASP A 141 9.08 1.01 2.69
C ASP A 141 10.22 1.94 3.16
N ASP A 142 9.89 3.13 3.66
CA ASP A 142 10.85 4.06 4.24
C ASP A 142 11.43 3.52 5.56
N VAL A 143 10.60 2.94 6.43
CA VAL A 143 11.09 2.28 7.65
C VAL A 143 12.01 1.11 7.27
N CYS A 144 11.61 0.28 6.29
CA CYS A 144 12.44 -0.82 5.79
C CYS A 144 13.81 -0.33 5.32
N ARG A 145 13.85 0.77 4.56
CA ARG A 145 15.07 1.40 4.08
C ARG A 145 15.94 1.90 5.23
N ALA A 146 15.33 2.51 6.25
CA ALA A 146 16.02 3.07 7.41
C ALA A 146 16.72 2.00 8.27
N ILE A 147 16.12 0.80 8.37
CA ILE A 147 16.69 -0.33 9.15
C ILE A 147 17.44 -1.35 8.30
N GLY A 148 17.54 -1.12 6.98
CA GLY A 148 18.30 -1.97 6.07
C GLY A 148 17.64 -3.30 5.70
N ILE A 149 16.32 -3.44 5.84
CA ILE A 149 15.60 -4.64 5.35
C ILE A 149 15.00 -4.40 3.96
N ALA A 150 14.91 -5.47 3.18
CA ALA A 150 14.30 -5.42 1.85
C ALA A 150 12.77 -5.36 1.97
N TYR A 151 12.17 -4.29 1.43
CA TYR A 151 10.71 -4.13 1.36
C TYR A 151 10.06 -5.24 0.51
N LEU A 152 10.51 -5.42 -0.73
CA LEU A 152 9.99 -6.45 -1.63
C LEU A 152 10.61 -7.84 -1.38
N ARG A 153 9.91 -8.89 -1.77
CA ARG A 153 10.47 -10.24 -1.96
C ARG A 153 11.04 -10.30 -3.39
N CYS A 154 12.33 -10.63 -3.50
CA CYS A 154 12.98 -10.87 -4.80
C CYS A 154 12.53 -12.21 -5.38
#